data_AF-A0A2P8WBU4-F1
#
_entry.id   AF-A0A2P8WBU4-F1
#
_cell.length_a   1.000
_cell.length_b   1.000
_cell.length_c   1.000
_cell.angle_alpha   90.00
_cell.angle_beta   90.00
_cell.angle_gamma   90.00
#
_symmetry.space_group_name_H-M   'P 1'
#
loop_
_entity.id
_entity.type
_entity.pdbx_description
1 polymer ?
#
loop_
_entity_poly.entity_id
_entity_poly.type
_entity_poly.pdbx_seq_one_letter_code
_entity_poly.pdbx_strand_id
1 'polypeptide(L)'
;MAVNTPIKQLKDYGQSVWMDNLNRDILRSGELKQLIDTRDVHGITSNPAIFQKAIAGNVIYDEDIEKGIREGKSVEEIYEMLVFEDIRNACDTLMPIYEQTDGLDGYVSLEVPPSLARDNETTLKEARRYYKAID
;
A
#
# COMPACT_ATOMS: atom_id res chain seq x y z
N MET A 1 -13.24 6.96 27.17
CA MET A 1 -14.43 6.77 26.32
C MET A 1 -13.98 6.98 24.89
N ALA A 2 -14.21 6.03 23.98
CA ALA A 2 -13.83 6.21 22.59
C ALA A 2 -14.59 7.43 22.02
N VAL A 3 -13.86 8.38 21.44
CA VAL A 3 -14.46 9.54 20.78
C VAL A 3 -15.29 9.02 19.60
N ASN A 4 -16.60 9.25 19.63
CA ASN A 4 -17.51 8.88 18.56
C ASN A 4 -17.33 9.88 17.41
N THR A 5 -16.44 9.57 16.48
CA THR A 5 -16.19 10.41 15.30
C THR A 5 -17.17 10.03 14.18
N PRO A 6 -17.48 10.94 13.23
CA PRO A 6 -18.29 10.60 12.06
C PRO A 6 -17.74 9.41 11.27
N ILE A 7 -16.42 9.22 11.25
CA ILE A 7 -15.76 8.09 10.60
C ILE A 7 -16.15 6.76 11.28
N LYS A 8 -16.12 6.70 12.62
CA LYS A 8 -16.51 5.48 13.36
C LYS A 8 -17.99 5.13 13.21
N GLN A 9 -18.84 6.12 12.98
CA GLN A 9 -20.28 5.90 12.77
C GLN A 9 -20.58 5.21 11.43
N LEU A 10 -19.69 5.27 10.43
CA LEU A 10 -19.89 4.60 9.14
C LEU A 10 -19.98 3.08 9.29
N LYS A 11 -19.33 2.51 10.31
CA LYS A 11 -19.39 1.09 10.62
C LYS A 11 -20.79 0.63 11.03
N ASP A 12 -21.58 1.51 11.67
CA ASP A 12 -22.99 1.23 12.01
C ASP A 12 -23.87 1.07 10.75
N TYR A 13 -23.39 1.58 9.61
CA TYR A 13 -24.01 1.42 8.29
C TYR A 13 -23.36 0.33 7.43
N GLY A 14 -22.39 -0.42 7.98
CA GLY A 14 -21.66 -1.46 7.25
C GLY A 14 -20.67 -0.94 6.21
N GLN A 15 -20.18 0.30 6.35
CA GLN A 15 -19.21 0.90 5.44
C GLN A 15 -17.80 0.92 6.04
N SER A 16 -16.86 0.28 5.36
CA SER A 16 -15.44 0.30 5.70
C SER A 16 -14.74 1.53 5.12
N VAL A 17 -13.83 2.11 5.90
CA VAL A 17 -13.11 3.34 5.52
C VAL A 17 -11.69 2.99 5.13
N TRP A 18 -11.31 3.36 3.91
CA TRP A 18 -9.99 3.11 3.37
C TRP A 18 -9.22 4.42 3.19
N MET A 19 -7.90 4.36 3.38
CA MET A 19 -7.01 5.49 3.18
C MET A 19 -6.44 5.49 1.76
N ASP A 20 -6.65 6.58 1.03
CA ASP A 20 -6.13 6.77 -0.33
C ASP A 20 -4.77 7.47 -0.34
N ASN A 21 -3.81 6.83 0.34
CA ASN A 21 -2.43 7.29 0.43
C ASN A 21 -1.55 6.15 0.94
N LEU A 22 -0.30 6.11 0.49
CA LEU A 22 0.74 5.24 1.06
C LEU A 22 2.10 5.89 0.84
N ASN A 23 2.89 5.98 1.91
CA ASN A 23 4.30 6.34 1.83
C ASN A 23 5.07 5.61 2.93
N ARG A 24 6.38 5.44 2.74
CA ARG A 24 7.24 4.75 3.70
C ARG A 24 7.31 5.40 5.09
N ASP A 25 7.12 6.72 5.19
CA ASP A 25 7.12 7.43 6.47
C ASP A 25 5.96 6.99 7.38
N ILE A 26 4.74 6.85 6.84
CA ILE A 26 3.56 6.45 7.61
C ILE A 26 3.66 5.02 8.15
N LEU A 27 4.41 4.17 7.43
CA LEU A 27 4.69 2.80 7.82
C LEU A 27 5.74 2.76 8.94
N ARG A 28 6.88 3.42 8.72
CA ARG A 28 8.03 3.38 9.65
C ARG A 28 7.77 4.16 10.94
N SER A 29 6.97 5.22 10.90
CA SER A 29 6.63 5.99 12.09
C SER A 29 5.60 5.31 13.00
N GLY A 30 4.90 4.29 12.50
CA GLY A 30 3.76 3.67 13.18
C GLY A 30 2.45 4.47 13.07
N GLU A 31 2.43 5.56 12.30
CA GLU A 31 1.24 6.37 12.07
C GLU A 31 0.11 5.55 11.43
N LEU A 32 0.40 4.62 10.50
CA LEU A 32 -0.62 3.76 9.92
C LEU A 32 -1.34 2.95 11.01
N LYS A 33 -0.59 2.34 11.92
CA LYS A 33 -1.16 1.60 13.04
C LYS A 33 -2.01 2.50 13.93
N GLN A 34 -1.56 3.73 14.19
CA GLN A 34 -2.35 4.70 14.94
C GLN A 34 -3.65 5.07 14.21
N LEU A 35 -3.64 5.19 12.88
CA LEU A 35 -4.84 5.45 12.09
C LEU A 35 -5.83 4.30 12.15
N ILE A 36 -5.36 3.05 12.08
CA ILE A 36 -6.18 1.86 12.29
C ILE A 36 -6.84 1.92 13.68
N ASP A 37 -6.03 2.07 14.74
CA ASP A 37 -6.51 2.01 16.13
C ASP A 37 -7.45 3.19 16.51
N THR A 38 -7.15 4.39 16.01
CA THR A 38 -7.82 5.62 16.46
C THR A 38 -8.88 6.13 15.50
N ARG A 39 -8.75 5.85 14.20
CA ARG A 39 -9.61 6.35 13.13
C ARG A 39 -10.37 5.27 12.37
N ASP A 40 -10.24 3.99 12.74
CA ASP A 40 -11.00 2.88 12.13
C ASP A 40 -10.72 2.76 10.62
N VAL A 41 -9.44 2.95 10.24
CA VAL A 41 -8.96 2.66 8.87
C VAL A 41 -8.87 1.15 8.68
N HIS A 42 -9.50 0.66 7.61
CA HIS A 42 -9.70 -0.77 7.35
C HIS A 42 -9.03 -1.26 6.04
N GLY A 43 -8.43 -0.35 5.27
CA GLY A 43 -7.74 -0.70 4.04
C GLY A 43 -6.99 0.49 3.46
N ILE A 44 -6.16 0.22 2.46
CA ILE A 44 -5.34 1.22 1.77
C ILE A 44 -5.47 1.07 0.27
N THR A 45 -5.56 2.19 -0.44
CA THR A 45 -5.35 2.25 -1.88
C THR A 45 -4.03 2.96 -2.22
N SER A 46 -3.33 2.42 -3.21
CA SER A 46 -2.18 3.06 -3.83
C SER A 46 -2.38 3.11 -5.35
N ASN A 47 -1.73 4.06 -5.99
CA ASN A 47 -1.70 4.24 -7.44
C ASN A 47 -0.35 4.87 -7.84
N PRO A 48 0.01 4.89 -9.14
CA PRO A 48 1.31 5.42 -9.57
C PRO A 48 1.56 6.88 -9.15
N ALA A 49 0.52 7.71 -9.07
CA ALA A 49 0.67 9.10 -8.65
C ALA A 49 0.96 9.23 -7.15
N ILE A 50 0.39 8.34 -6.31
CA ILE A 50 0.71 8.25 -4.88
C ILE A 50 2.19 7.89 -4.70
N PHE A 51 2.70 6.86 -5.38
CA PHE A 51 4.10 6.47 -5.26
C PHE A 51 5.07 7.50 -5.83
N GLN A 52 4.72 8.15 -6.94
CA GLN A 52 5.52 9.25 -7.47
C GLN A 52 5.72 10.34 -6.43
N LYS A 53 4.64 10.76 -5.74
CA LYS A 53 4.71 11.78 -4.68
C LYS A 53 5.43 11.28 -3.43
N ALA A 54 5.26 10.01 -3.08
CA ALA A 54 5.89 9.42 -1.91
C ALA A 54 7.42 9.36 -2.07
N ILE A 55 7.90 8.98 -3.25
CA ILE A 55 9.33 8.75 -3.53
C ILE A 55 10.04 10.06 -3.90
N ALA A 56 9.43 10.90 -4.73
CA ALA A 56 10.10 12.09 -5.24
C ALA A 56 10.47 13.08 -4.13
N GLY A 57 11.77 13.33 -3.96
CA GLY A 57 12.29 14.27 -2.97
C GLY A 57 12.26 13.75 -1.53
N ASN A 58 12.05 12.45 -1.33
CA ASN A 58 12.02 11.84 -0.01
C ASN A 58 13.28 10.98 0.25
N VAL A 59 14.12 11.47 1.16
CA VAL A 59 15.40 10.84 1.54
C VAL A 59 15.25 9.42 2.08
N ILE A 60 14.07 9.04 2.57
CA ILE A 60 13.84 7.71 3.17
C ILE A 60 13.99 6.56 2.17
N TYR A 61 13.96 6.84 0.87
CA TYR A 61 14.18 5.86 -0.20
C TYR A 61 15.61 5.86 -0.72
N ASP A 62 16.45 6.84 -0.38
CA ASP A 62 17.76 7.05 -1.01
C ASP A 62 18.68 5.82 -0.83
N GLU A 63 18.72 5.24 0.38
CA GLU A 63 19.56 4.07 0.66
C GLU A 63 19.22 2.87 -0.25
N ASP A 64 17.93 2.60 -0.42
CA ASP A 64 17.45 1.50 -1.25
C ASP A 64 17.59 1.80 -2.75
N ILE A 65 17.39 3.05 -3.17
CA ILE A 65 17.66 3.51 -4.54
C ILE A 65 19.14 3.31 -4.88
N GLU A 66 20.04 3.79 -4.02
CA GLU A 66 21.48 3.62 -4.22
C GLU A 66 21.90 2.14 -4.23
N LYS A 67 21.30 1.33 -3.36
CA LYS A 67 21.53 -0.12 -3.35
C LYS A 67 21.13 -0.74 -4.68
N GLY A 68 19.95 -0.42 -5.20
CA GLY A 68 19.50 -0.92 -6.49
C GLY A 68 20.41 -0.49 -7.65
N ILE A 69 20.90 0.74 -7.63
CA ILE A 69 21.89 1.23 -8.62
C ILE A 69 23.20 0.43 -8.53
N ARG A 70 23.72 0.20 -7.32
CA ARG A 70 24.95 -0.60 -7.11
C ARG A 70 24.79 -2.05 -7.58
N GLU A 71 23.59 -2.60 -7.48
CA GLU A 71 23.23 -3.94 -7.96
C GLU A 71 23.00 -3.99 -9.49
N GLY A 72 23.02 -2.86 -10.19
CA GLY A 72 22.84 -2.79 -11.64
C GLY A 72 21.39 -2.97 -12.10
N LYS A 73 20.42 -2.74 -11.21
CA LYS A 73 18.98 -2.85 -11.51
C LYS A 73 18.51 -1.76 -12.47
N SER A 74 17.50 -2.07 -13.28
CA SER A 74 16.78 -1.06 -14.08
C SER A 74 15.96 -0.12 -13.19
N VAL A 75 15.51 0.99 -13.78
CA VAL A 75 14.63 1.95 -13.08
C VAL A 75 13.34 1.27 -12.60
N GLU A 76 12.75 0.42 -13.45
CA GLU A 76 11.55 -0.36 -13.12
C GLU A 76 11.80 -1.36 -11.99
N GLU A 77 12.92 -2.07 -12.02
CA GLU A 77 13.29 -3.02 -10.95
C GLU A 77 13.51 -2.30 -9.61
N ILE A 78 14.13 -1.11 -9.62
CA ILE A 78 14.28 -0.28 -8.42
C ILE A 78 12.92 0.17 -7.93
N TYR A 79 12.06 0.70 -8.81
CA TYR A 79 10.72 1.12 -8.46
C TYR A 79 9.91 0.00 -7.81
N GLU A 80 9.87 -1.18 -8.43
CA GLU A 80 9.15 -2.33 -7.90
C GLU A 80 9.71 -2.81 -6.57
N MET A 81 11.03 -2.79 -6.41
CA MET A 81 11.67 -3.13 -5.14
C MET A 81 11.17 -2.23 -4.00
N LEU A 82 11.10 -0.91 -4.21
CA LEU A 82 10.63 0.04 -3.20
C LEU A 82 9.13 -0.16 -2.91
N VAL A 83 8.33 -0.22 -3.97
CA VAL A 83 6.87 -0.29 -3.88
C VAL A 83 6.41 -1.60 -3.27
N PHE A 84 6.97 -2.74 -3.68
CA PHE A 84 6.58 -4.04 -3.14
C PHE A 84 6.99 -4.20 -1.68
N GLU A 85 8.09 -3.59 -1.25
CA GLU A 85 8.45 -3.54 0.17
C GLU A 85 7.41 -2.74 0.98
N ASP A 86 7.02 -1.56 0.50
CA ASP A 86 6.02 -0.73 1.19
C ASP A 86 4.64 -1.41 1.24
N ILE A 87 4.23 -2.07 0.15
CA ILE A 87 2.98 -2.83 0.08
C ILE A 87 3.00 -4.00 1.07
N ARG A 88 4.10 -4.77 1.15
CA ARG A 88 4.23 -5.87 2.13
C ARG A 88 4.14 -5.37 3.57
N ASN A 89 4.87 -4.31 3.90
CA ASN A 89 4.82 -3.71 5.23
C ASN A 89 3.42 -3.18 5.59
N ALA A 90 2.69 -2.63 4.61
CA ALA A 90 1.31 -2.20 4.78
C ALA A 90 0.37 -3.40 4.99
N CYS A 91 0.52 -4.49 4.23
CA CYS A 91 -0.23 -5.74 4.39
C CYS A 91 0.00 -6.33 5.78
N ASP A 92 1.26 -6.40 6.25
CA ASP A 92 1.59 -6.89 7.59
C ASP A 92 0.90 -6.07 8.69
N THR A 93 0.83 -4.75 8.49
CA THR A 93 0.16 -3.84 9.44
C THR A 93 -1.36 -4.03 9.46
N LEU A 94 -1.96 -4.36 8.31
CA LEU A 94 -3.41 -4.57 8.15
C LEU A 94 -3.86 -6.01 8.35
N MET A 95 -2.93 -6.97 8.46
CA MET A 95 -3.24 -8.40 8.65
C MET A 95 -4.20 -8.66 9.82
N PRO A 96 -4.09 -8.01 11.00
CA PRO A 96 -5.04 -8.22 12.08
C PRO A 96 -6.49 -7.85 11.71
N ILE A 97 -6.68 -6.86 10.83
CA ILE A 97 -8.02 -6.48 10.34
C ILE A 97 -8.54 -7.53 9.37
N TYR A 98 -7.68 -8.02 8.47
CA TYR A 98 -8.03 -9.10 7.55
C TYR A 98 -8.52 -10.34 8.31
N GLU A 99 -7.77 -10.78 9.33
CA GLU A 99 -8.13 -11.91 10.17
C GLU A 99 -9.41 -11.68 10.98
N GLN A 100 -9.55 -10.50 11.62
CA GLN A 100 -10.73 -10.18 12.45
C GLN A 100 -12.03 -10.08 11.65
N THR A 101 -11.92 -9.74 10.36
CA THR A 101 -13.07 -9.54 9.48
C THR A 101 -13.32 -10.71 8.53
N ASP A 102 -12.64 -11.84 8.73
CA ASP A 102 -12.73 -13.04 7.87
C ASP A 102 -12.50 -12.71 6.39
N GLY A 103 -11.50 -11.86 6.13
CA GLY A 103 -11.11 -11.42 4.80
C GLY A 103 -12.03 -10.40 4.13
N LEU A 104 -12.94 -9.76 4.88
CA LEU A 104 -13.78 -8.68 4.36
C LEU A 104 -13.00 -7.36 4.17
N ASP A 105 -12.12 -7.04 5.12
CA ASP A 105 -11.27 -5.83 5.13
C ASP A 105 -9.78 -6.21 5.25
N GLY A 106 -8.90 -5.23 5.48
CA GLY A 106 -7.46 -5.44 5.68
C GLY A 106 -6.65 -5.50 4.39
N TYR A 107 -7.20 -4.99 3.29
CA TYR A 107 -6.55 -5.01 1.98
C TYR A 107 -5.65 -3.80 1.74
N VAL A 108 -4.60 -4.03 0.95
CA VAL A 108 -3.77 -2.99 0.34
C VAL A 108 -3.80 -3.17 -1.17
N SER A 109 -4.29 -2.17 -1.88
CA SER A 109 -4.37 -2.21 -3.34
C SER A 109 -3.10 -1.67 -3.98
N LEU A 110 -2.64 -2.36 -5.03
CA LEU A 110 -1.54 -1.94 -5.90
C LEU A 110 -1.98 -2.01 -7.36
N GLU A 111 -1.75 -0.94 -8.12
CA GLU A 111 -2.04 -0.90 -9.56
C GLU A 111 -0.88 -1.47 -10.40
N VAL A 112 -1.24 -2.19 -11.46
CA VAL A 112 -0.31 -2.50 -12.56
C VAL A 112 -0.07 -1.25 -13.42
N PRO A 113 0.98 -1.22 -14.28
CA PRO A 113 1.29 -0.04 -15.09
C PRO A 113 0.10 0.45 -15.94
N PRO A 114 -0.24 1.75 -15.92
CA PRO A 114 -1.38 2.29 -16.68
C PRO A 114 -1.29 2.10 -18.19
N SER A 115 -0.07 1.93 -18.72
CA SER A 115 0.17 1.63 -20.14
C SER A 115 -0.48 0.30 -20.58
N LEU A 116 -0.76 -0.60 -19.64
CA LEU A 116 -1.36 -1.91 -19.90
C LEU A 116 -2.90 -1.88 -19.92
N ALA A 117 -3.54 -0.74 -19.63
CA ALA A 117 -4.99 -0.66 -19.43
C ALA A 117 -5.85 -1.16 -20.62
N ARG A 118 -5.27 -1.27 -21.82
CA ARG A 118 -5.94 -1.80 -23.04
C ARG A 118 -5.38 -3.13 -23.53
N ASP A 119 -4.48 -3.74 -22.78
CA ASP A 119 -3.85 -5.03 -23.07
C ASP A 119 -4.23 -6.03 -21.98
N ASN A 120 -5.26 -6.83 -22.26
CA ASN A 120 -5.81 -7.79 -21.31
C ASN A 120 -4.80 -8.89 -20.93
N GLU A 121 -4.06 -9.42 -21.91
CA GLU A 121 -3.16 -10.56 -21.69
C GLU A 121 -1.96 -10.12 -20.84
N THR A 122 -1.35 -8.99 -21.19
CA THR A 122 -0.21 -8.46 -20.43
C THR A 122 -0.64 -7.97 -19.05
N THR A 123 -1.80 -7.33 -18.92
CA THR A 123 -2.38 -6.95 -17.61
C THR A 123 -2.54 -8.15 -16.70
N LEU A 124 -3.11 -9.25 -17.20
CA LEU A 124 -3.31 -10.46 -16.41
C LEU A 124 -1.99 -11.10 -16.00
N LYS A 125 -1.00 -11.11 -16.89
CA LYS A 125 0.34 -11.64 -16.61
C LYS A 125 1.03 -10.82 -15.51
N GLU A 126 1.00 -9.50 -15.61
CA GLU A 126 1.62 -8.61 -14.62
C GLU A 126 0.92 -8.67 -13.26
N ALA A 127 -0.41 -8.67 -13.23
CA ALA A 127 -1.16 -8.83 -11.97
C ALA A 127 -0.78 -10.13 -11.23
N ARG A 128 -0.62 -11.25 -11.96
CA ARG A 128 -0.16 -12.52 -11.38
C ARG A 128 1.29 -12.48 -10.92
N ARG A 129 2.15 -11.73 -11.62
CA ARG A 129 3.56 -11.56 -11.24
C ARG A 129 3.66 -10.74 -9.96
N TYR A 130 2.91 -9.63 -9.86
CA TYR A 130 2.84 -8.78 -8.68
C TYR A 130 2.37 -9.58 -7.47
N TYR A 131 1.25 -10.31 -7.62
CA TYR A 131 0.72 -11.16 -6.55
C TYR A 131 1.77 -12.13 -6.00
N LYS A 132 2.52 -12.82 -6.88
CA LYS A 132 3.59 -13.74 -6.47
C LYS A 132 4.82 -13.05 -5.86
N ALA A 133 5.09 -11.81 -6.24
CA ALA A 133 6.25 -11.07 -5.75
C ALA A 133 6.01 -10.42 -4.38
N ILE A 134 4.74 -10.20 -4.03
CA ILE A 134 4.29 -9.57 -2.78
C ILE A 134 3.98 -10.63 -1.70
N ASP A 135 3.79 -11.90 -2.09
CA ASP A 135 3.56 -13.05 -1.20
C ASP A 135 4.59 -13.15 -0.04
#